data_AF-A0AAW4BLK9-F1
#
_entry.id   AF-A0AAW4BLK9-F1
#
_cell.length_a   1.000
_cell.length_b   1.000
_cell.length_c   1.000
_cell.angle_alpha   90.00
_cell.angle_beta   90.00
_cell.angle_gamma   90.00
#
_symmetry.space_group_name_H-M   'P 1'
#
loop_
_entity.id
_entity.type
_entity.pdbx_description
1 polymer ?
#
loop_
_entity_poly.entity_id
_entity_poly.type
_entity_poly.pdbx_seq_one_letter_code
_entity_poly.pdbx_strand_id
1 'polypeptide(L)'
;PVTAHDFVYSLQRTVDPATASPYSWYMEYTKMLNAKDIIEGKKDKSTLGVKALNDYTLEVQLDEAVPYFVMMAGHTIMKPVHKATIEKYGDQWTKPEHFVGNGAFKVNTWVVNERLVLTRNPQYWENNKTILDKVTYLPIENQVAEMNRFLAGEIDFTAELPIEHFKRLRKEHPESVAITGLLSTYYYQFNTKKKPFDDVRVRKALSYAIDRNIITDAILGQGQKPAYFLTPEITAGFNPVLPDYGKMSQKERNKEAQSLLKEAGFDSSNRLAFTFLY
;
A
#
# COMPACT_ATOMS: atom_id res chain seq x y z
N PRO A 1 7.41 -20.61 21.22
CA PRO A 1 6.02 -20.81 20.72
C PRO A 1 5.43 -19.43 20.41
N VAL A 2 4.52 -19.32 19.44
CA VAL A 2 3.73 -18.10 19.25
C VAL A 2 2.47 -18.25 20.08
N THR A 3 2.15 -17.22 20.87
CA THR A 3 1.03 -17.22 21.83
C THR A 3 0.11 -16.02 21.61
N ALA A 4 -1.09 -16.05 22.20
CA ALA A 4 -2.00 -14.90 22.23
C ALA A 4 -1.36 -13.67 22.89
N HIS A 5 -0.41 -13.86 23.81
CA HIS A 5 0.32 -12.77 24.45
C HIS A 5 1.21 -11.99 23.47
N ASP A 6 1.75 -12.65 22.44
CA ASP A 6 2.52 -11.98 21.37
C ASP A 6 1.62 -11.02 20.58
N PHE A 7 0.37 -11.44 20.30
CA PHE A 7 -0.60 -10.59 19.61
C PHE A 7 -1.07 -9.42 20.48
N VAL A 8 -1.35 -9.65 21.77
CA VAL A 8 -1.70 -8.57 22.72
C VAL A 8 -0.60 -7.50 22.71
N TYR A 9 0.67 -7.91 22.92
CA TYR A 9 1.80 -6.99 22.90
C TYR A 9 1.90 -6.23 21.57
N SER A 10 1.80 -6.95 20.45
CA SER A 10 2.00 -6.38 19.12
C SER A 10 0.92 -5.37 18.76
N LEU A 11 -0.34 -5.69 19.02
CA LEU A 11 -1.47 -4.81 18.72
C LEU A 11 -1.48 -3.58 19.64
N GLN A 12 -1.10 -3.73 20.92
CA GLN A 12 -0.89 -2.59 21.82
C GLN A 12 0.26 -1.70 21.35
N ARG A 13 1.38 -2.29 20.90
CA ARG A 13 2.50 -1.54 20.33
C ARG A 13 2.09 -0.79 19.07
N THR A 14 1.24 -1.36 18.21
CA THR A 14 0.77 -0.72 16.98
C THR A 14 -0.03 0.55 17.26
N VAL A 15 -0.90 0.56 18.28
CA VAL A 15 -1.72 1.72 18.62
C VAL A 15 -1.00 2.75 19.51
N ASP A 16 0.12 2.36 20.12
CA ASP A 16 0.91 3.24 20.99
C ASP A 16 1.48 4.44 20.22
N PRO A 17 1.13 5.69 20.58
CA PRO A 17 1.69 6.88 19.94
C PRO A 17 3.22 6.95 19.99
N ALA A 18 3.85 6.35 21.00
CA ALA A 18 5.31 6.29 21.11
C ALA A 18 5.97 5.45 20.01
N THR A 19 5.24 4.51 19.40
CA THR A 19 5.74 3.73 18.25
C THR A 19 5.77 4.55 16.96
N ALA A 20 5.01 5.65 16.88
CA ALA A 20 4.88 6.50 15.70
C ALA A 20 4.60 5.70 14.40
N SER A 21 3.75 4.67 14.49
CA SER A 21 3.42 3.82 13.35
C SER A 21 2.68 4.62 12.26
N PRO A 22 3.16 4.65 11.01
CA PRO A 22 2.45 5.32 9.91
C PRO A 22 1.14 4.63 9.51
N TYR A 23 0.89 3.43 10.07
CA TYR A 23 -0.31 2.62 9.85
C TYR A 23 -1.19 2.50 11.09
N SER A 24 -0.97 3.30 12.14
CA SER A 24 -1.83 3.26 13.34
C SER A 24 -3.31 3.49 13.01
N TRP A 25 -3.61 4.37 12.04
CA TRP A 25 -4.96 4.61 11.52
C TRP A 25 -5.71 3.35 11.09
N TYR A 26 -4.99 2.30 10.66
CA TYR A 26 -5.61 1.02 10.29
C TYR A 26 -6.32 0.38 11.49
N MET A 27 -5.75 0.52 12.68
CA MET A 27 -6.35 0.01 13.92
C MET A 27 -7.65 0.74 14.25
N GLU A 28 -7.76 2.04 13.96
CA GLU A 28 -9.03 2.77 14.11
C GLU A 28 -10.11 2.17 13.21
N TYR A 29 -9.76 1.76 11.98
CA TYR A 29 -10.71 1.15 11.06
C TYR A 29 -11.13 -0.26 11.45
N THR A 30 -10.32 -0.97 12.24
CA THR A 30 -10.75 -2.26 12.79
C THR A 30 -11.89 -2.15 13.79
N LYS A 31 -12.14 -0.93 14.31
CA LYS A 31 -13.12 -0.65 15.37
C LYS A 31 -12.87 -1.41 16.67
N MET A 32 -11.62 -1.82 16.91
CA MET A 32 -11.23 -2.42 18.17
C MET A 32 -11.41 -1.41 19.31
N LEU A 33 -12.04 -1.85 20.39
CA LEU A 33 -12.39 -1.01 21.55
C LEU A 33 -11.16 -0.20 22.00
N ASN A 34 -11.35 1.10 22.18
CA ASN A 34 -10.35 2.10 22.58
C ASN A 34 -9.21 2.39 21.59
N ALA A 35 -9.13 1.75 20.41
CA ALA A 35 -8.00 1.94 19.49
C ALA A 35 -7.79 3.42 19.09
N LYS A 36 -8.87 4.11 18.71
CA LYS A 36 -8.83 5.53 18.35
C LYS A 36 -8.37 6.42 19.50
N ASP A 37 -8.95 6.24 20.69
CA ASP A 37 -8.59 7.04 21.86
C ASP A 37 -7.12 6.85 22.27
N ILE A 38 -6.57 5.64 22.12
CA ILE A 38 -5.15 5.37 22.39
C ILE A 38 -4.26 6.08 21.37
N ILE A 39 -4.60 6.01 20.07
CA ILE A 39 -3.84 6.65 18.99
C ILE A 39 -3.83 8.18 19.15
N GLU A 40 -4.95 8.75 19.60
CA GLU A 40 -5.06 10.19 19.92
C GLU A 40 -4.39 10.57 21.26
N GLY A 41 -3.79 9.61 21.98
CA GLY A 41 -3.11 9.84 23.27
C GLY A 41 -4.03 10.08 24.45
N LYS A 42 -5.32 9.73 24.34
CA LYS A 42 -6.35 9.94 25.38
C LYS A 42 -6.46 8.78 26.36
N LYS A 43 -6.02 7.57 25.97
CA LYS A 43 -6.05 6.36 26.79
C LYS A 43 -4.73 5.61 26.72
N ASP A 44 -4.45 4.83 27.77
CA ASP A 44 -3.28 3.95 27.79
C ASP A 44 -3.48 2.73 26.88
N LYS A 45 -2.41 2.29 26.21
CA LYS A 45 -2.46 1.15 25.28
C LYS A 45 -2.93 -0.16 25.92
N SER A 46 -2.73 -0.35 27.22
CA SER A 46 -3.20 -1.52 27.96
C SER A 46 -4.74 -1.65 27.96
N THR A 47 -5.46 -0.55 27.68
CA THR A 47 -6.92 -0.53 27.60
C THR A 47 -7.47 -0.99 26.24
N LEU A 48 -6.61 -1.28 25.26
CA LEU A 48 -7.03 -1.75 23.94
C LEU A 48 -7.90 -3.01 24.08
N GLY A 49 -8.94 -3.12 23.26
CA GLY A 49 -9.89 -4.23 23.20
C GLY A 49 -9.29 -5.56 22.70
N VAL A 50 -8.17 -6.00 23.27
CA VAL A 50 -7.50 -7.25 22.96
C VAL A 50 -6.98 -7.88 24.24
N LYS A 51 -7.27 -9.17 24.45
CA LYS A 51 -6.75 -9.93 25.60
C LYS A 51 -6.45 -11.37 25.21
N ALA A 52 -5.45 -11.94 25.88
CA ALA A 52 -5.19 -13.37 25.86
C ALA A 52 -6.03 -14.00 26.98
N LEU A 53 -6.99 -14.85 26.62
CA LEU A 53 -7.74 -15.67 27.59
C LEU A 53 -6.87 -16.82 28.13
N ASN A 54 -5.93 -17.27 27.32
CA ASN A 54 -4.84 -18.21 27.62
C ASN A 54 -3.79 -18.11 26.49
N ASP A 55 -2.74 -18.93 26.53
CA ASP A 55 -1.64 -18.93 25.55
C ASP A 55 -2.09 -19.09 24.10
N TYR A 56 -3.25 -19.70 23.83
CA TYR A 56 -3.71 -20.04 22.48
C TYR A 56 -5.13 -19.55 22.19
N THR A 57 -5.66 -18.62 22.98
CA THR A 57 -6.97 -17.99 22.75
C THR A 57 -6.87 -16.48 22.88
N LEU A 58 -6.98 -15.79 21.75
CA LEU A 58 -7.04 -14.34 21.68
C LEU A 58 -8.50 -13.89 21.56
N GLU A 59 -8.94 -13.01 22.45
CA GLU A 59 -10.23 -12.33 22.32
C GLU A 59 -9.99 -10.89 21.84
N VAL A 60 -10.76 -10.47 20.84
CA VAL A 60 -10.78 -9.09 20.33
C VAL A 60 -12.19 -8.55 20.51
N GLN A 61 -12.31 -7.39 21.17
CA GLN A 61 -13.56 -6.68 21.38
C GLN A 61 -13.62 -5.46 20.44
N LEU A 62 -14.76 -5.30 19.77
CA LEU A 62 -15.04 -4.20 18.85
C LEU A 62 -16.12 -3.27 19.42
N ASP A 63 -16.05 -1.99 19.09
CA ASP A 63 -17.06 -0.98 19.45
C ASP A 63 -18.34 -1.08 18.61
N GLU A 64 -18.24 -1.69 17.42
CA GLU A 64 -19.37 -1.91 16.52
C GLU A 64 -19.19 -3.18 15.68
N ALA A 65 -20.27 -3.60 15.01
CA ALA A 65 -20.23 -4.78 14.15
C ALA A 65 -19.38 -4.51 12.89
N VAL A 66 -18.28 -5.24 12.73
CA VAL A 66 -17.41 -5.22 11.53
C VAL A 66 -17.37 -6.61 10.89
N PRO A 67 -18.32 -6.97 10.00
CA PRO A 67 -18.42 -8.32 9.43
C PRO A 67 -17.16 -8.80 8.68
N TYR A 68 -16.34 -7.86 8.20
CA TYR A 68 -15.11 -8.12 7.45
C TYR A 68 -13.83 -8.07 8.31
N PHE A 69 -13.94 -8.02 9.65
CA PHE A 69 -12.79 -7.94 10.56
C PHE A 69 -11.75 -9.05 10.32
N VAL A 70 -12.20 -10.29 10.09
CA VAL A 70 -11.30 -11.42 9.82
C VAL A 70 -10.44 -11.19 8.58
N MET A 71 -11.00 -10.55 7.53
CA MET A 71 -10.20 -10.17 6.36
C MET A 71 -9.18 -9.09 6.71
N MET A 72 -9.52 -8.15 7.59
CA MET A 72 -8.61 -7.11 8.05
C MET A 72 -7.41 -7.67 8.83
N ALA A 73 -7.58 -8.76 9.57
CA ALA A 73 -6.51 -9.45 10.29
C ALA A 73 -5.44 -10.06 9.35
N GLY A 74 -5.73 -10.13 8.05
CA GLY A 74 -4.76 -10.50 7.02
C GLY A 74 -3.62 -9.48 6.85
N HIS A 75 -3.86 -8.21 7.17
CA HIS A 75 -2.92 -7.10 6.93
C HIS A 75 -1.63 -7.22 7.76
N THR A 76 -0.52 -6.71 7.23
CA THR A 76 0.82 -6.80 7.84
C THR A 76 0.89 -6.15 9.23
N ILE A 77 0.14 -5.07 9.44
CA ILE A 77 0.07 -4.37 10.73
C ILE A 77 -0.54 -5.21 11.87
N MET A 78 -1.28 -6.28 11.51
CA MET A 78 -1.93 -7.19 12.46
C MET A 78 -1.04 -8.41 12.80
N LYS A 79 0.19 -8.48 12.26
CA LYS A 79 1.10 -9.61 12.51
C LYS A 79 1.86 -9.42 13.83
N PRO A 80 2.13 -10.52 14.56
CA PRO A 80 2.84 -10.43 15.82
C PRO A 80 4.33 -10.11 15.59
N VAL A 81 4.92 -9.38 16.53
CA VAL A 81 6.35 -9.11 16.63
C VAL A 81 6.90 -9.69 17.93
N HIS A 82 8.17 -10.09 17.93
CA HIS A 82 8.77 -10.76 19.09
C HIS A 82 9.23 -9.74 20.15
N LYS A 83 8.43 -9.63 21.23
CA LYS A 83 8.64 -8.68 22.34
C LYS A 83 10.07 -8.67 22.87
N ALA A 84 10.63 -9.83 23.19
CA ALA A 84 11.95 -9.91 23.82
C ALA A 84 13.08 -9.38 22.92
N THR A 85 12.97 -9.55 21.60
CA THR A 85 13.95 -8.97 20.66
C THR A 85 13.81 -7.45 20.61
N ILE A 86 12.58 -6.94 20.55
CA ILE A 86 12.33 -5.49 20.50
C ILE A 86 12.82 -4.81 21.76
N GLU A 87 12.48 -5.33 22.94
CA GLU A 87 12.89 -4.74 24.23
C GLU A 87 14.41 -4.77 24.41
N LYS A 88 15.09 -5.80 23.88
CA LYS A 88 16.54 -5.94 23.99
C LYS A 88 17.31 -5.06 23.00
N TYR A 89 16.85 -4.94 21.76
CA TYR A 89 17.63 -4.33 20.68
C TYR A 89 17.06 -3.02 20.13
N GLY A 90 15.89 -2.57 20.60
CA GLY A 90 15.24 -1.34 20.13
C GLY A 90 15.11 -1.35 18.61
N ASP A 91 15.46 -0.25 17.94
CA ASP A 91 15.37 -0.11 16.48
C ASP A 91 16.21 -1.12 15.69
N GLN A 92 17.19 -1.76 16.33
CA GLN A 92 18.06 -2.75 15.70
C GLN A 92 17.43 -4.15 15.68
N TRP A 93 16.24 -4.35 16.24
CA TRP A 93 15.57 -5.65 16.31
C TRP A 93 15.35 -6.32 14.95
N THR A 94 15.33 -5.53 13.87
CA THR A 94 15.15 -6.00 12.49
C THR A 94 16.43 -6.44 11.80
N LYS A 95 17.60 -6.23 12.41
CA LYS A 95 18.88 -6.69 11.86
C LYS A 95 18.92 -8.21 11.76
N PRO A 96 19.59 -8.80 10.74
CA PRO A 96 19.63 -10.26 10.55
C PRO A 96 20.03 -11.05 11.80
N GLU A 97 20.99 -10.56 12.58
CA GLU A 97 21.48 -11.18 13.82
C GLU A 97 20.52 -11.09 15.01
N HIS A 98 19.45 -10.30 14.90
CA HIS A 98 18.47 -10.07 15.96
C HIS A 98 17.06 -10.52 15.57
N PHE A 99 16.75 -10.52 14.28
CA PHE A 99 15.41 -10.74 13.77
C PHE A 99 14.82 -12.09 14.21
N VAL A 100 13.65 -12.02 14.83
CA VAL A 100 12.82 -13.19 15.17
C VAL A 100 11.45 -12.99 14.55
N GLY A 101 11.05 -13.92 13.68
CA GLY A 101 9.75 -13.92 13.02
C GLY A 101 9.13 -15.32 13.01
N ASN A 102 7.83 -15.39 12.69
CA ASN A 102 7.04 -16.62 12.70
C ASN A 102 6.57 -17.08 11.31
N GLY A 103 7.09 -16.47 10.23
CA GLY A 103 6.74 -16.81 8.85
C GLY A 103 7.52 -17.99 8.28
N ALA A 104 7.22 -18.33 7.02
CA ALA A 104 7.87 -19.42 6.27
C ALA A 104 9.36 -19.19 5.99
N PHE A 105 9.82 -17.95 6.08
CA PHE A 105 11.22 -17.56 5.90
C PHE A 105 11.72 -16.71 7.06
N LYS A 106 13.04 -16.72 7.23
CA LYS A 106 13.80 -15.87 8.16
C LYS A 106 14.81 -15.02 7.38
N VAL A 107 15.15 -13.86 7.93
CA VAL A 107 16.17 -12.98 7.37
C VAL A 107 17.55 -13.66 7.51
N ASN A 108 18.25 -13.84 6.40
CA ASN A 108 19.61 -14.36 6.38
C ASN A 108 20.64 -13.24 6.20
N THR A 109 20.39 -12.33 5.26
CA THR A 109 21.31 -11.23 4.95
C THR A 109 20.51 -10.03 4.50
N TRP A 110 20.90 -8.84 4.95
CA TRP A 110 20.34 -7.60 4.47
C TRP A 110 21.47 -6.60 4.21
N VAL A 111 21.70 -6.31 2.93
CA VAL A 111 22.62 -5.27 2.48
C VAL A 111 21.79 -4.17 1.86
N VAL A 112 21.76 -3.01 2.52
CA VAL A 112 20.96 -1.84 2.10
C VAL A 112 21.34 -1.44 0.67
N ASN A 113 20.33 -1.18 -0.16
CA ASN A 113 20.45 -0.85 -1.59
C ASN A 113 21.07 -1.95 -2.48
N GLU A 114 21.25 -3.17 -1.97
CA GLU A 114 21.80 -4.29 -2.76
C GLU A 114 20.87 -5.51 -2.75
N ARG A 115 20.58 -6.08 -1.57
CA ARG A 115 19.76 -7.31 -1.48
C ARG A 115 19.23 -7.59 -0.08
N LEU A 116 18.07 -8.25 -0.04
CA LEU A 116 17.54 -8.93 1.14
C LEU A 116 17.41 -10.42 0.82
N VAL A 117 18.20 -11.25 1.51
CA VAL A 117 18.19 -12.70 1.37
C VAL A 117 17.38 -13.30 2.51
N LEU A 118 16.35 -14.05 2.16
CA LEU A 118 15.53 -14.82 3.07
C LEU A 118 15.83 -16.32 2.88
N THR A 119 15.91 -17.07 3.98
CA THR A 119 16.07 -18.53 3.96
C THR A 119 14.90 -19.19 4.66
N ARG A 120 14.57 -20.42 4.24
CA ARG A 120 13.48 -21.19 4.81
C ARG A 120 13.58 -21.28 6.34
N ASN A 121 12.44 -21.07 7.01
CA ASN A 121 12.33 -21.18 8.45
C ASN A 121 11.84 -22.58 8.83
N PRO A 122 12.70 -23.46 9.37
CA PRO A 122 12.29 -24.82 9.75
C PRO A 122 11.31 -24.85 10.93
N GLN A 123 11.16 -23.74 11.67
CA GLN A 123 10.21 -23.61 12.78
C GLN A 123 8.81 -23.12 12.33
N TYR A 124 8.63 -22.85 11.04
CA TYR A 124 7.33 -22.48 10.50
C TYR A 124 6.36 -23.66 10.61
N TRP A 125 5.14 -23.42 11.11
CA TRP A 125 4.17 -24.48 11.40
C TRP A 125 3.79 -25.32 10.17
N GLU A 126 3.84 -24.73 8.97
CA GLU A 126 3.56 -25.39 7.69
C GLU A 126 4.83 -25.58 6.84
N ASN A 127 6.00 -25.68 7.49
CA ASN A 127 7.29 -25.83 6.82
C ASN A 127 7.32 -27.02 5.86
N ASN A 128 6.59 -28.11 6.13
CA ASN A 128 6.49 -29.27 5.25
C ASN A 128 5.94 -28.96 3.85
N LYS A 129 5.23 -27.85 3.67
CA LYS A 129 4.72 -27.39 2.36
C LYS A 129 5.58 -26.29 1.72
N THR A 130 6.59 -25.78 2.42
CA THR A 130 7.51 -24.80 1.84
C THR A 130 8.39 -25.50 0.80
N ILE A 131 8.34 -25.04 -0.45
CA ILE A 131 9.13 -25.61 -1.55
C ILE A 131 10.45 -24.87 -1.72
N LEU A 132 10.42 -23.53 -1.64
CA LEU A 132 11.60 -22.69 -1.84
C LEU A 132 12.47 -22.66 -0.58
N ASP A 133 13.78 -22.86 -0.75
CA ASP A 133 14.73 -22.80 0.36
C ASP A 133 15.33 -21.39 0.57
N LYS A 134 15.34 -20.57 -0.47
CA LYS A 134 15.93 -19.23 -0.48
C LYS A 134 15.17 -18.31 -1.43
N VAL A 135 14.97 -17.07 -1.00
CA VAL A 135 14.45 -15.98 -1.83
C VAL A 135 15.38 -14.77 -1.69
N THR A 136 15.71 -14.13 -2.80
CA THR A 136 16.51 -12.89 -2.81
C THR A 136 15.68 -11.77 -3.39
N TYR A 137 15.45 -10.72 -2.61
CA TYR A 137 14.84 -9.48 -3.07
C TYR A 137 15.93 -8.49 -3.46
N LEU A 138 15.78 -7.87 -4.63
CA LEU A 138 16.70 -6.87 -5.18
C LEU A 138 15.98 -5.50 -5.25
N PRO A 139 16.59 -4.40 -4.78
CA PRO A 139 16.00 -3.07 -4.83
C PRO A 139 16.36 -2.38 -6.16
N ILE A 140 15.88 -2.91 -7.29
CA ILE A 140 16.16 -2.34 -8.61
C ILE A 140 15.06 -1.34 -8.97
N GLU A 141 15.39 -0.05 -8.98
CA GLU A 141 14.41 1.01 -9.28
C GLU A 141 14.17 1.21 -10.78
N ASN A 142 15.18 0.92 -11.60
CA ASN A 142 15.07 1.11 -13.04
C ASN A 142 14.43 -0.12 -13.72
N GLN A 143 13.19 0.04 -14.21
CA GLN A 143 12.41 -1.02 -14.85
C GLN A 143 13.13 -1.67 -16.05
N VAL A 144 13.91 -0.91 -16.83
CA VAL A 144 14.67 -1.46 -17.97
C VAL A 144 15.83 -2.33 -17.49
N ALA A 145 16.52 -1.91 -16.43
CA ALA A 145 17.57 -2.72 -15.80
C ALA A 145 17.00 -4.02 -15.20
N GLU A 146 15.85 -3.93 -14.53
CA GLU A 146 15.12 -5.11 -14.02
C GLU A 146 14.74 -6.07 -15.16
N MET A 147 14.12 -5.57 -16.22
CA MET A 147 13.77 -6.35 -17.42
C MET A 147 15.00 -7.04 -18.02
N ASN A 148 16.12 -6.32 -18.20
CA ASN A 148 17.32 -6.89 -18.80
C ASN A 148 17.91 -8.01 -17.93
N ARG A 149 17.87 -7.87 -16.61
CA ARG A 149 18.31 -8.92 -15.68
C ARG A 149 17.38 -10.14 -15.69
N PHE A 150 16.08 -9.94 -15.81
CA PHE A 150 15.13 -11.04 -16.03
C PHE A 150 15.44 -11.79 -17.33
N LEU A 151 15.61 -11.08 -18.45
CA LEU A 151 15.92 -11.68 -19.75
C LEU A 151 17.29 -12.38 -19.77
N ALA A 152 18.24 -11.95 -18.92
CA ALA A 152 19.53 -12.60 -18.72
C ALA A 152 19.47 -13.83 -17.80
N GLY A 153 18.32 -14.12 -17.17
CA GLY A 153 18.16 -15.22 -16.22
C GLY A 153 18.71 -14.94 -14.81
N GLU A 154 19.00 -13.67 -14.48
CA GLU A 154 19.46 -13.28 -13.14
C GLU A 154 18.31 -13.10 -12.14
N ILE A 155 17.07 -12.92 -12.64
CA ILE A 155 15.87 -12.65 -11.84
C ILE A 155 14.73 -13.54 -12.34
N ASP A 156 14.00 -14.16 -11.42
CA ASP A 156 12.86 -15.03 -11.73
C ASP A 156 11.51 -14.28 -11.83
N PHE A 157 11.36 -13.16 -11.12
CA PHE A 157 10.15 -12.34 -11.06
C PHE A 157 10.49 -10.86 -11.04
N THR A 158 9.86 -10.07 -11.93
CA THR A 158 9.97 -8.61 -11.95
C THR A 158 8.84 -7.97 -11.14
N ALA A 159 9.11 -6.80 -10.54
CA ALA A 159 8.10 -5.98 -9.88
C ALA A 159 7.19 -5.29 -10.90
N GLU A 160 7.77 -4.71 -11.96
CA GLU A 160 7.04 -3.96 -12.98
C GLU A 160 7.60 -4.22 -14.39
N LEU A 161 6.85 -3.83 -15.42
CA LEU A 161 7.29 -3.92 -16.81
C LEU A 161 7.46 -2.52 -17.42
N PRO A 162 8.59 -2.22 -18.07
CA PRO A 162 8.80 -0.95 -18.76
C PRO A 162 7.77 -0.75 -19.88
N ILE A 163 7.11 0.40 -19.86
CA ILE A 163 5.99 0.75 -20.74
C ILE A 163 6.37 0.64 -22.22
N GLU A 164 7.54 1.17 -22.57
CA GLU A 164 8.07 1.21 -23.94
C GLU A 164 8.36 -0.18 -24.53
N HIS A 165 8.58 -1.18 -23.67
CA HIS A 165 8.87 -2.55 -24.10
C HIS A 165 7.68 -3.50 -23.99
N PHE A 166 6.61 -3.11 -23.30
CA PHE A 166 5.49 -3.99 -23.01
C PHE A 166 4.89 -4.68 -24.25
N LYS A 167 4.60 -3.93 -25.32
CA LYS A 167 4.01 -4.50 -26.55
C LYS A 167 4.93 -5.54 -27.21
N ARG A 168 6.24 -5.30 -27.18
CA ARG A 168 7.26 -6.22 -27.68
C ARG A 168 7.33 -7.47 -26.80
N LEU A 169 7.48 -7.29 -25.48
CA LEU A 169 7.60 -8.39 -24.51
C LEU A 169 6.36 -9.29 -24.53
N ARG A 170 5.15 -8.73 -24.65
CA ARG A 170 3.92 -9.52 -24.75
C ARG A 170 3.89 -10.41 -25.99
N LYS A 171 4.56 -10.01 -27.08
CA LYS A 171 4.67 -10.79 -28.31
C LYS A 171 5.80 -11.82 -28.26
N GLU A 172 6.94 -11.42 -27.72
CA GLU A 172 8.17 -12.24 -27.71
C GLU A 172 8.23 -13.23 -26.54
N HIS A 173 7.60 -12.91 -25.40
CA HIS A 173 7.58 -13.69 -24.16
C HIS A 173 6.15 -13.80 -23.57
N PRO A 174 5.15 -14.26 -24.33
CA PRO A 174 3.75 -14.30 -23.89
C PRO A 174 3.53 -15.16 -22.63
N GLU A 175 4.39 -16.15 -22.37
CA GLU A 175 4.38 -17.03 -21.20
C GLU A 175 4.90 -16.35 -19.93
N SER A 176 5.74 -15.32 -20.07
CA SER A 176 6.33 -14.59 -18.94
C SER A 176 5.58 -13.30 -18.60
N VAL A 177 4.78 -12.77 -19.54
CA VAL A 177 4.00 -11.54 -19.32
C VAL A 177 2.63 -11.87 -18.75
N ALA A 178 2.47 -11.64 -17.44
CA ALA A 178 1.19 -11.74 -16.76
C ALA A 178 0.55 -10.36 -16.55
N ILE A 179 -0.71 -10.22 -16.94
CA ILE A 179 -1.52 -9.02 -16.66
C ILE A 179 -2.66 -9.44 -15.75
N THR A 180 -2.64 -8.96 -14.51
CA THR A 180 -3.69 -9.26 -13.52
C THR A 180 -4.38 -7.98 -13.07
N GLY A 181 -5.65 -8.12 -12.68
CA GLY A 181 -6.36 -7.03 -12.03
C GLY A 181 -5.78 -6.77 -10.63
N LEU A 182 -5.48 -5.51 -10.33
CA LEU A 182 -4.98 -5.09 -9.03
C LEU A 182 -6.02 -4.19 -8.34
N LEU A 183 -6.30 -4.44 -7.06
CA LEU A 183 -7.13 -3.57 -6.22
C LEU A 183 -6.34 -2.32 -5.81
N SER A 184 -5.98 -1.49 -6.80
CA SER A 184 -5.22 -0.27 -6.61
C SER A 184 -5.65 0.78 -7.62
N THR A 185 -5.52 2.05 -7.21
CA THR A 185 -5.84 3.21 -8.05
C THR A 185 -4.62 4.11 -8.11
N TYR A 186 -4.16 4.42 -9.32
CA TYR A 186 -3.17 5.46 -9.52
C TYR A 186 -3.86 6.83 -9.54
N TYR A 187 -3.40 7.78 -8.71
CA TYR A 187 -3.96 9.12 -8.63
C TYR A 187 -2.90 10.16 -8.26
N TYR A 188 -3.13 11.41 -8.65
CA TYR A 188 -2.31 12.53 -8.18
C TYR A 188 -2.91 13.12 -6.91
N GLN A 189 -2.13 13.11 -5.83
CA GLN A 189 -2.55 13.61 -4.54
C GLN A 189 -2.33 15.12 -4.43
N PHE A 190 -3.37 15.86 -4.06
CA PHE A 190 -3.27 17.28 -3.74
C PHE A 190 -2.94 17.48 -2.26
N ASN A 191 -2.00 18.37 -1.95
CA ASN A 191 -1.86 18.89 -0.59
C ASN A 191 -2.97 19.93 -0.33
N THR A 192 -4.11 19.48 0.19
CA THR A 192 -5.31 20.30 0.40
C THR A 192 -5.17 21.37 1.49
N LYS A 193 -4.03 21.42 2.19
CA LYS A 193 -3.72 22.44 3.21
C LYS A 193 -2.76 23.53 2.68
N LYS A 194 -2.32 23.43 1.42
CA LYS A 194 -1.33 24.34 0.84
C LYS A 194 -1.93 25.05 -0.37
N LYS A 195 -1.85 26.39 -0.39
CA LYS A 195 -2.20 27.20 -1.56
C LYS A 195 -1.39 26.78 -2.79
N PRO A 196 -2.00 26.75 -4.00
CA PRO A 196 -3.40 27.06 -4.30
C PRO A 196 -4.33 25.83 -4.24
N PHE A 197 -3.87 24.70 -3.71
CA PHE A 197 -4.63 23.45 -3.68
C PHE A 197 -5.61 23.34 -2.51
N ASP A 198 -5.64 24.31 -1.60
CA ASP A 198 -6.72 24.50 -0.63
C ASP A 198 -8.04 24.90 -1.33
N ASP A 199 -7.97 25.58 -2.47
CA ASP A 199 -9.12 25.89 -3.32
C ASP A 199 -9.63 24.66 -4.10
N VAL A 200 -10.89 24.28 -3.87
CA VAL A 200 -11.53 23.15 -4.55
C VAL A 200 -11.66 23.35 -6.07
N ARG A 201 -11.77 24.60 -6.54
CA ARG A 201 -11.90 24.93 -7.97
C ARG A 201 -10.61 24.58 -8.71
N VAL A 202 -9.45 24.88 -8.11
CA VAL A 202 -8.13 24.51 -8.64
C VAL A 202 -8.01 22.99 -8.75
N ARG A 203 -8.36 22.24 -7.69
CA ARG A 203 -8.30 20.77 -7.69
C ARG A 203 -9.24 20.15 -8.73
N LYS A 204 -10.48 20.66 -8.84
CA LYS A 204 -11.45 20.21 -9.85
C LYS A 204 -10.94 20.46 -11.26
N ALA A 205 -10.44 21.66 -11.53
CA ALA A 205 -9.91 22.01 -12.84
C ALA A 205 -8.79 21.08 -13.28
N LEU A 206 -7.83 20.80 -12.39
CA LEU A 206 -6.74 19.86 -12.67
C LEU A 206 -7.26 18.44 -12.91
N SER A 207 -8.20 17.95 -12.08
CA SER A 207 -8.81 16.63 -12.29
C SER A 207 -9.55 16.52 -13.64
N TYR A 208 -10.20 17.60 -14.07
CA TYR A 208 -10.97 17.62 -15.33
C TYR A 208 -10.05 17.71 -16.55
N ALA A 209 -8.97 18.48 -16.45
CA ALA A 209 -8.00 18.67 -17.53
C ALA A 209 -7.17 17.39 -17.85
N ILE A 210 -7.11 16.43 -16.93
CA ILE A 210 -6.43 15.15 -17.16
C ILE A 210 -7.26 14.30 -18.13
N ASP A 211 -6.71 14.08 -19.33
CA ASP A 211 -7.22 13.10 -20.27
C ASP A 211 -6.79 11.69 -19.86
N ARG A 212 -7.69 11.01 -19.16
CA ARG A 212 -7.45 9.67 -18.61
C ARG A 212 -7.30 8.63 -19.70
N ASN A 213 -8.00 8.76 -20.84
CA ASN A 213 -7.94 7.80 -21.93
C ASN A 213 -6.60 7.89 -22.67
N ILE A 214 -6.07 9.11 -22.88
CA ILE A 214 -4.73 9.28 -23.43
C ILE A 214 -3.70 8.61 -22.51
N ILE A 215 -3.81 8.80 -21.20
CA ILE A 215 -2.89 8.17 -20.24
C ILE A 215 -3.00 6.64 -20.31
N THR A 216 -4.19 6.06 -20.19
CA THR A 216 -4.33 4.60 -20.11
C THR A 216 -4.10 3.89 -21.43
N ASP A 217 -4.57 4.47 -22.55
CA ASP A 217 -4.65 3.74 -23.82
C ASP A 217 -3.46 4.04 -24.73
N ALA A 218 -2.98 5.29 -24.73
CA ALA A 218 -1.92 5.74 -25.62
C ALA A 218 -0.54 5.78 -24.95
N ILE A 219 -0.45 6.25 -23.70
CA ILE A 219 0.82 6.38 -22.97
C ILE A 219 1.18 5.05 -22.31
N LEU A 220 0.31 4.51 -21.45
CA LEU A 220 0.56 3.26 -20.73
C LEU A 220 0.31 2.03 -21.61
N GLY A 221 -0.94 1.82 -22.03
CA GLY A 221 -1.32 0.76 -22.96
C GLY A 221 -1.15 -0.67 -22.43
N GLN A 222 -1.14 -0.89 -21.11
CA GLN A 222 -0.90 -2.19 -20.47
C GLN A 222 -2.15 -2.84 -19.85
N GLY A 223 -3.33 -2.24 -20.05
CA GLY A 223 -4.61 -2.74 -19.54
C GLY A 223 -5.17 -1.96 -18.34
N GLN A 224 -4.51 -0.88 -17.93
CA GLN A 224 -5.06 0.09 -16.98
C GLN A 224 -6.38 0.67 -17.51
N LYS A 225 -7.29 1.01 -16.59
CA LYS A 225 -8.58 1.62 -16.92
C LYS A 225 -8.66 3.06 -16.42
N PRO A 226 -9.26 3.99 -17.18
CA PRO A 226 -9.54 5.35 -16.74
C PRO A 226 -10.29 5.36 -15.39
N ALA A 227 -9.69 5.98 -14.37
CA ALA A 227 -10.28 6.01 -13.02
C ALA A 227 -11.06 7.30 -12.76
N TYR A 228 -12.30 7.15 -12.27
CA TYR A 228 -13.18 8.24 -11.82
C TYR A 228 -13.54 8.17 -10.33
N PHE A 229 -13.02 7.14 -9.65
CA PHE A 229 -13.21 6.84 -8.24
C PHE A 229 -11.87 6.51 -7.60
N LEU A 230 -11.77 6.72 -6.29
CA LEU A 230 -10.61 6.26 -5.53
C LEU A 230 -10.66 4.73 -5.32
N THR A 231 -11.82 4.20 -4.94
CA THR A 231 -12.02 2.75 -4.80
C THR A 231 -12.11 2.09 -6.18
N PRO A 232 -11.31 1.05 -6.48
CA PRO A 232 -11.41 0.31 -7.73
C PRO A 232 -12.79 -0.34 -7.89
N GLU A 233 -13.36 -0.30 -9.09
CA GLU A 233 -14.69 -0.88 -9.40
C GLU A 233 -14.75 -2.40 -9.20
N ILE A 234 -13.61 -3.09 -9.27
CA ILE A 234 -13.53 -4.53 -9.04
C ILE A 234 -13.57 -4.90 -7.54
N THR A 235 -13.66 -3.91 -6.64
CA THR A 235 -13.78 -4.14 -5.20
C THR A 235 -15.10 -4.81 -4.88
N ALA A 236 -15.05 -5.91 -4.12
CA ALA A 236 -16.25 -6.65 -3.74
C ALA A 236 -17.28 -5.75 -3.04
N GLY A 237 -18.53 -5.77 -3.53
CA GLY A 237 -19.62 -4.98 -2.98
C GLY A 237 -19.62 -3.50 -3.37
N PHE A 238 -18.69 -3.04 -4.21
CA PHE A 238 -18.64 -1.65 -4.67
C PHE A 238 -19.26 -1.49 -6.05
N ASN A 239 -20.40 -0.81 -6.13
CA ASN A 239 -21.13 -0.53 -7.38
C ASN A 239 -21.29 0.98 -7.56
N PRO A 240 -20.24 1.70 -7.96
CA PRO A 240 -20.29 3.15 -8.03
C PRO A 240 -21.07 3.62 -9.26
N VAL A 241 -21.69 4.81 -9.14
CA VAL A 241 -22.30 5.50 -10.28
C VAL A 241 -21.31 6.52 -10.82
N LEU A 242 -21.09 6.51 -12.14
CA LEU A 242 -20.17 7.44 -12.79
C LEU A 242 -20.59 8.89 -12.49
N PRO A 243 -19.68 9.72 -11.95
CA PRO A 243 -19.98 11.13 -11.70
C PRO A 243 -20.19 11.86 -13.03
N ASP A 244 -20.95 12.95 -13.02
CA ASP A 244 -21.36 13.62 -14.26
C ASP A 244 -20.16 14.10 -15.11
N TYR A 245 -19.07 14.55 -14.49
CA TYR A 245 -17.86 14.92 -15.21
C TYR A 245 -17.17 13.75 -15.93
N GLY A 246 -17.39 12.51 -15.45
CA GLY A 246 -16.91 11.30 -16.10
C GLY A 246 -17.68 10.96 -17.38
N LYS A 247 -18.93 11.44 -17.49
CA LYS A 247 -19.79 11.27 -18.69
C LYS A 247 -19.50 12.31 -19.78
N MET A 248 -18.84 13.41 -19.44
CA MET A 248 -18.46 14.47 -20.38
C MET A 248 -17.39 14.01 -21.36
N SER A 249 -17.33 14.64 -22.54
CA SER A 249 -16.15 14.57 -23.41
C SER A 249 -14.96 15.31 -22.79
N GLN A 250 -13.73 15.00 -23.22
CA GLN A 250 -12.55 15.73 -22.74
C GLN A 250 -12.61 17.23 -23.10
N LYS A 251 -13.19 17.58 -24.26
CA LYS A 251 -13.36 18.97 -24.68
C LYS A 251 -14.25 19.77 -23.72
N GLU A 252 -15.35 19.16 -23.26
CA GLU A 252 -16.25 19.77 -22.27
C GLU A 252 -15.56 19.92 -20.91
N ARG A 253 -14.87 18.87 -20.43
CA ARG A 253 -14.07 18.93 -19.19
C ARG A 253 -13.01 20.03 -19.25
N ASN A 254 -12.33 20.18 -20.37
CA ASN A 254 -11.31 21.23 -20.55
C ASN A 254 -11.91 22.63 -20.49
N LYS A 255 -13.08 22.84 -21.10
CA LYS A 255 -13.80 24.13 -21.03
C LYS A 255 -14.19 24.48 -19.60
N GLU A 256 -14.69 23.50 -18.86
CA GLU A 256 -15.07 23.66 -17.45
C GLU A 256 -13.83 23.92 -16.56
N ALA A 257 -12.73 23.19 -16.80
CA ALA A 257 -11.47 23.41 -16.09
C ALA A 257 -10.93 24.84 -16.29
N GLN A 258 -11.03 25.38 -17.50
CA GLN A 258 -10.64 26.76 -17.80
C GLN A 258 -11.51 27.78 -17.05
N SER A 259 -12.83 27.56 -16.97
CA SER A 259 -13.73 28.42 -16.18
C SER A 259 -13.34 28.42 -14.70
N LEU A 260 -13.16 27.21 -14.14
CA LEU A 260 -12.79 27.03 -12.73
C LEU A 260 -11.45 27.68 -12.38
N LEU A 261 -10.44 27.60 -13.26
CA LEU A 261 -9.16 28.28 -13.07
C LEU A 261 -9.30 29.80 -13.11
N LYS A 262 -10.09 30.33 -14.07
CA LYS A 262 -10.35 31.76 -14.17
C LYS A 262 -11.06 32.30 -12.93
N GLU A 263 -12.06 31.60 -12.41
CA GLU A 263 -12.75 31.93 -11.16
C GLU A 263 -11.83 31.88 -9.93
N ALA A 264 -10.80 31.03 -9.99
CA ALA A 264 -9.76 30.94 -8.97
C ALA A 264 -8.62 31.98 -9.16
N GLY A 265 -8.73 32.87 -10.17
CA GLY A 265 -7.77 33.94 -10.42
C GLY A 265 -6.57 33.54 -11.30
N PHE A 266 -6.66 32.41 -12.00
CA PHE A 266 -5.63 31.96 -12.94
C PHE A 266 -6.08 32.15 -14.39
N ASP A 267 -5.25 32.81 -15.19
CA ASP A 267 -5.49 33.04 -16.61
C ASP A 267 -4.18 33.01 -17.42
N SER A 268 -4.22 33.50 -18.67
CA SER A 268 -3.04 33.52 -19.54
C SER A 268 -1.92 34.44 -19.03
N SER A 269 -2.25 35.47 -18.25
CA SER A 269 -1.33 36.44 -17.65
C SER A 269 -0.84 36.02 -16.26
N ASN A 270 -1.66 35.27 -15.51
CA ASN A 270 -1.32 34.68 -14.21
C ASN A 270 -1.53 33.16 -14.24
N ARG A 271 -0.54 32.43 -14.76
CA ARG A 271 -0.64 30.97 -14.94
C ARG A 271 -0.49 30.23 -13.61
N LEU A 272 -1.29 29.18 -13.44
CA LEU A 272 -1.09 28.23 -12.35
C LEU A 272 0.25 27.49 -12.54
N ALA A 273 1.15 27.62 -11.57
CA ALA A 273 2.43 26.95 -11.53
C ALA A 273 2.59 26.16 -10.23
N PHE A 274 3.09 24.93 -10.32
CA PHE A 274 3.34 24.07 -9.17
C PHE A 274 4.39 23.00 -9.51
N THR A 275 4.95 22.39 -8.48
CA THR A 275 5.86 21.25 -8.62
C THR A 275 5.06 19.95 -8.57
N PHE A 276 5.40 19.04 -9.48
CA PHE A 276 4.90 17.68 -9.51
C PHE A 276 5.98 16.74 -8.94
N LEU A 277 5.68 16.05 -7.85
CA LEU A 277 6.58 15.08 -7.20
C LEU A 277 6.16 13.67 -7.61
N TYR A 278 7.12 12.84 -7.99
CA TYR A 278 6.96 11.42 -8.32
C TYR A 278 8.08 10.59 -7.70
#